data_AF-C5NWE4-F1
#
_entry.id   AF-C5NWE4-F1
#
_cell.length_a   1.000
_cell.length_b   1.000
_cell.length_c   1.000
_cell.angle_alpha   90.00
_cell.angle_beta   90.00
_cell.angle_gamma   90.00
#
_symmetry.space_group_name_H-M   'P 1'
#
loop_
_entity.id
_entity.type
_entity.pdbx_description
1 polymer ?
#
loop_
_entity_poly.entity_id
_entity_poly.type
_entity_poly.pdbx_seq_one_letter_code
_entity_poly.pdbx_strand_id
1 'polypeptide(L)'
;MKKSIGVFLVGSLLLTGTGHVKADWIKDQQGKWEYFSNEDSISHLYDEKSKDFVKPVKLPQYYQADARWSSKRYGISNMKTTGCVPTSLSMIISGLKENVTPVQVADYIYDTSMEMNTLFTGTSSLGAVAAIEHWGCNYRVVNSKDDLKAALQNGNIVYGAVGHGIFVKGYSTHAIVLSGYQNGKTLAIDPDNPERTNKWYNVDDIWDQRSMELEDNSAGGPFMVVYK
;
A
#
# COMPACT_ATOMS: atom_id res chain seq x y z
N MET A 1 -32.74 5.73 -11.66
CA MET A 1 -31.61 6.40 -10.98
C MET A 1 -30.41 6.31 -11.90
N LYS A 2 -29.95 7.45 -12.43
CA LYS A 2 -28.93 7.51 -13.49
C LYS A 2 -27.54 7.31 -12.89
N LYS A 3 -26.80 6.31 -13.37
CA LYS A 3 -25.36 6.14 -13.14
C LYS A 3 -24.63 7.33 -13.79
N SER A 4 -23.92 8.12 -13.01
CA SER A 4 -22.98 9.12 -13.52
C SER A 4 -21.64 8.42 -13.76
N ILE A 5 -21.27 8.28 -15.02
CA ILE A 5 -19.92 7.94 -15.45
C ILE A 5 -19.12 9.25 -15.33
N GLY A 6 -18.26 9.34 -14.32
CA GLY A 6 -17.38 10.50 -14.11
C GLY A 6 -16.26 10.50 -15.14
N VAL A 7 -16.39 11.32 -16.18
CA VAL A 7 -15.29 11.67 -17.08
C VAL A 7 -14.34 12.60 -16.32
N PHE A 8 -13.07 12.22 -16.20
CA PHE A 8 -12.02 13.15 -15.75
C PHE A 8 -11.78 14.16 -16.88
N LEU A 9 -12.26 15.38 -16.71
CA LEU A 9 -11.95 16.48 -17.62
C LEU A 9 -10.69 17.19 -17.13
N VAL A 10 -9.57 16.94 -17.80
CA VAL A 10 -8.33 17.69 -17.59
C VAL A 10 -8.42 18.96 -18.43
N GLY A 11 -8.65 20.09 -17.78
CA GLY A 11 -8.58 21.40 -18.41
C GLY A 11 -7.13 21.90 -18.43
N SER A 12 -6.38 21.59 -19.48
CA SER A 12 -5.02 22.09 -19.66
C SER A 12 -5.03 23.45 -20.37
N LEU A 13 -4.44 24.47 -19.74
CA LEU A 13 -4.17 25.77 -20.36
C LEU A 13 -2.68 25.88 -20.71
N LEU A 14 -2.35 25.58 -21.96
CA LEU A 14 -1.08 25.92 -22.64
C LEU A 14 -1.01 27.45 -22.83
N LEU A 15 0.11 28.19 -22.89
CA LEU A 15 1.56 27.98 -22.97
C LEU A 15 2.18 29.37 -22.72
N THR A 16 3.35 29.49 -22.08
CA THR A 16 4.46 30.36 -22.59
C THR A 16 5.78 29.86 -22.01
N GLY A 17 6.84 29.96 -22.82
CA GLY A 17 8.16 29.44 -22.53
C GLY A 17 8.85 30.07 -21.31
N THR A 18 9.91 29.37 -20.89
CA THR A 18 10.70 29.54 -19.65
C THR A 18 9.95 29.09 -18.39
N GLY A 19 10.68 28.35 -17.55
CA GLY A 19 10.15 27.44 -16.55
C GLY A 19 9.29 28.09 -15.47
N HIS A 20 8.45 27.25 -14.87
CA HIS A 20 7.46 27.54 -13.82
C HIS A 20 6.20 28.24 -14.39
N VAL A 21 4.98 27.73 -14.26
CA VAL A 21 4.22 27.31 -13.07
C VAL A 21 2.96 26.55 -13.55
N LYS A 22 2.34 25.67 -12.72
CA LYS A 22 0.91 25.81 -12.36
C LYS A 22 0.44 24.86 -11.26
N ALA A 23 -0.25 25.47 -10.28
CA ALA A 23 -1.05 24.83 -9.26
C ALA A 23 -2.20 24.05 -9.88
N ASP A 24 -2.44 22.85 -9.35
CA ASP A 24 -3.55 22.00 -9.75
C ASP A 24 -4.66 22.02 -8.70
N TRP A 25 -5.89 22.13 -9.18
CA TRP A 25 -7.09 21.95 -8.37
C TRP A 25 -7.51 20.48 -8.47
N ILE A 26 -7.44 19.77 -7.35
CA ILE A 26 -7.87 18.37 -7.29
C ILE A 26 -9.19 18.33 -6.54
N LYS A 27 -10.07 17.44 -7.00
CA LYS A 27 -11.34 17.16 -6.34
C LYS A 27 -11.16 15.92 -5.47
N ASP A 28 -11.39 16.05 -4.16
CA ASP A 28 -11.31 14.92 -3.24
C ASP A 28 -12.44 13.90 -3.53
N GLN A 29 -12.40 12.76 -2.84
CA GLN A 29 -13.39 11.71 -3.01
C GLN A 29 -14.80 12.11 -2.52
N GLN A 30 -14.92 13.25 -1.83
CA GLN A 30 -16.18 13.86 -1.40
C GLN A 30 -16.64 15.00 -2.33
N GLY A 31 -15.90 15.28 -3.41
CA GLY A 31 -16.25 16.29 -4.41
C GLY A 31 -15.88 17.72 -4.02
N LYS A 32 -15.05 17.92 -3.00
CA LYS A 32 -14.55 19.23 -2.57
C LYS A 32 -13.31 19.62 -3.37
N TRP A 33 -13.21 20.89 -3.71
CA TRP A 33 -12.03 21.43 -4.39
C TRP A 33 -10.96 21.77 -3.37
N GLU A 34 -9.78 21.19 -3.53
CA GLU A 34 -8.62 21.50 -2.72
C GLU A 34 -7.57 22.27 -3.54
N TYR A 35 -7.07 23.34 -2.94
CA TYR A 35 -6.06 24.21 -3.53
C TYR A 35 -4.68 23.80 -3.05
N PHE A 36 -3.78 23.54 -3.99
CA PHE A 36 -2.37 23.30 -3.70
C PHE A 36 -1.53 24.43 -4.31
N SER A 37 -1.06 25.38 -3.48
CA SER A 37 -0.03 26.34 -3.88
C SER A 37 1.34 25.69 -3.73
N ASN A 38 2.00 25.48 -4.87
CA ASN A 38 3.32 24.89 -4.96
C ASN A 38 4.41 25.93 -4.60
N GLU A 39 4.49 26.31 -3.32
CA GLU A 39 5.61 27.11 -2.80
C GLU A 39 6.23 26.55 -1.50
N ASP A 40 5.66 25.51 -0.89
CA ASP A 40 6.35 24.68 0.10
C ASP A 40 6.53 23.23 -0.42
N SER A 41 7.58 23.09 -1.25
CA SER A 41 8.46 21.91 -1.33
C SER A 41 7.95 20.59 -1.95
N ILE A 42 7.45 20.60 -3.20
CA ILE A 42 7.58 19.41 -4.09
C ILE A 42 9.02 19.31 -4.66
N SER A 43 9.78 20.41 -4.69
CA SER A 43 11.17 20.43 -5.17
C SER A 43 12.14 19.68 -4.24
N HIS A 44 11.91 19.65 -2.92
CA HIS A 44 12.71 18.84 -2.00
C HIS A 44 12.42 17.33 -2.05
N LEU A 45 11.37 16.89 -2.76
CA LEU A 45 11.06 15.48 -2.98
C LEU A 45 11.73 14.88 -4.23
N TYR A 46 12.29 15.73 -5.10
CA TYR A 46 12.84 15.30 -6.40
C TYR A 46 14.18 15.94 -6.76
N ASP A 47 14.81 16.70 -5.85
CA ASP A 47 16.17 17.23 -6.05
C ASP A 47 17.16 16.65 -5.03
N GLU A 48 17.36 15.34 -5.12
CA GLU A 48 18.61 14.69 -4.76
C GLU A 48 18.83 13.59 -5.81
N LYS A 49 20.05 13.48 -6.35
CA LYS A 49 20.51 12.32 -7.12
C LYS A 49 19.81 11.05 -6.61
N SER A 50 19.10 10.35 -7.49
CA SER A 50 18.41 9.10 -7.14
C SER A 50 19.32 8.25 -6.27
N LYS A 51 18.93 7.99 -5.01
CA LYS A 51 19.79 7.27 -4.08
C LYS A 51 19.94 5.84 -4.58
N ASP A 52 21.15 5.48 -5.01
CA ASP A 52 21.47 4.12 -5.46
C ASP A 52 21.28 3.09 -4.34
N PHE A 53 21.34 3.54 -3.09
CA PHE A 53 21.05 2.73 -1.90
C PHE A 53 20.26 3.52 -0.85
N VAL A 54 19.19 2.90 -0.35
CA VAL A 54 18.38 3.32 0.79
C VAL A 54 18.21 2.12 1.69
N LYS A 55 18.64 2.26 2.95
CA LYS A 55 18.55 1.18 3.94
C LYS A 55 17.07 0.82 4.19
N PRO A 56 16.70 -0.48 4.18
CA PRO A 56 15.35 -0.91 4.54
C PRO A 56 14.98 -0.51 5.97
N VAL A 57 13.69 -0.24 6.18
CA VAL A 57 13.16 0.06 7.51
C VAL A 57 13.15 -1.23 8.32
N LYS A 58 13.63 -1.17 9.57
CA LYS A 58 13.59 -2.32 10.47
C LYS A 58 12.17 -2.47 11.03
N LEU A 59 11.44 -3.47 10.55
CA LEU A 59 10.10 -3.82 11.02
C LEU A 59 10.15 -5.14 11.83
N PRO A 60 9.24 -5.36 12.79
CA PRO A 60 9.08 -6.70 13.35
C PRO A 60 8.60 -7.65 12.24
N GLN A 61 9.03 -8.91 12.29
CA GLN A 61 8.51 -9.95 11.41
C GLN A 61 7.37 -10.67 12.13
N TYR A 62 6.19 -10.65 11.52
CA TYR A 62 5.06 -11.50 11.90
C TYR A 62 4.70 -12.43 10.74
N TYR A 63 4.10 -13.57 11.08
CA TYR A 63 3.62 -14.54 10.10
C TYR A 63 2.14 -14.83 10.32
N GLN A 64 1.33 -14.82 9.27
CA GLN A 64 -0.11 -15.05 9.37
C GLN A 64 -0.45 -16.46 9.88
N ALA A 65 0.45 -17.42 9.64
CA ALA A 65 0.33 -18.81 10.06
C ALA A 65 0.95 -19.11 11.45
N ASP A 66 1.39 -18.10 12.20
CA ASP A 66 1.91 -18.28 13.55
C ASP A 66 0.88 -18.94 14.48
N ALA A 67 1.31 -19.92 15.27
CA ALA A 67 0.45 -20.72 16.15
C ALA A 67 -0.36 -19.88 17.16
N ARG A 68 0.12 -18.68 17.52
CA ARG A 68 -0.58 -17.77 18.44
C ARG A 68 -1.93 -17.30 17.91
N TRP A 69 -2.13 -17.27 16.59
CA TRP A 69 -3.35 -16.72 15.98
C TRP A 69 -3.85 -17.44 14.74
N SER A 70 -3.08 -18.35 14.14
CA SER A 70 -3.39 -18.99 12.87
C SER A 70 -4.79 -19.63 12.81
N SER A 71 -5.30 -20.14 13.94
CA SER A 71 -6.62 -20.75 14.05
C SER A 71 -7.77 -19.77 14.25
N LYS A 72 -7.50 -18.49 14.55
CA LYS A 72 -8.54 -17.48 14.80
C LYS A 72 -9.32 -17.21 13.52
N ARG A 73 -10.64 -17.43 13.60
CA ARG A 73 -11.58 -17.37 12.48
C ARG A 73 -12.24 -16.00 12.39
N TYR A 74 -12.33 -15.48 11.17
CA TYR A 74 -13.05 -14.26 10.82
C TYR A 74 -13.96 -14.61 9.64
N GLY A 75 -15.29 -14.55 9.85
CA GLY A 75 -16.27 -14.91 8.84
C GLY A 75 -15.99 -16.26 8.19
N ILE A 76 -15.78 -16.26 6.87
CA ILE A 76 -15.62 -17.49 6.08
C ILE A 76 -14.23 -18.14 6.16
N SER A 77 -13.21 -17.43 6.69
CA SER A 77 -11.81 -17.89 6.70
C SER A 77 -11.10 -17.62 8.04
N ASN A 78 -9.78 -17.80 8.11
CA ASN A 78 -8.96 -17.60 9.31
C ASN A 78 -7.64 -16.88 9.00
N MET A 79 -6.89 -16.53 10.05
CA MET A 79 -5.58 -15.86 9.90
C MET A 79 -4.60 -16.66 9.05
N LYS A 80 -4.53 -17.98 9.22
CA LYS A 80 -3.58 -18.81 8.46
C LYS A 80 -3.77 -18.68 6.96
N THR A 81 -5.01 -18.72 6.49
CA THR A 81 -5.32 -18.76 5.05
C THR A 81 -5.41 -17.36 4.44
N THR A 82 -5.86 -16.36 5.21
CA THR A 82 -6.26 -15.05 4.67
C THR A 82 -5.75 -13.85 5.46
N GLY A 83 -4.84 -14.06 6.39
CA GLY A 83 -4.34 -13.02 7.30
C GLY A 83 -3.22 -12.15 6.72
N CYS A 84 -2.97 -12.18 5.41
CA CYS A 84 -1.82 -11.48 4.81
C CYS A 84 -1.89 -9.96 5.03
N VAL A 85 -3.04 -9.34 4.80
CA VAL A 85 -3.26 -7.90 5.02
C VAL A 85 -3.09 -7.49 6.48
N PRO A 86 -3.83 -8.05 7.45
CA PRO A 86 -3.67 -7.64 8.85
C PRO A 86 -2.26 -7.93 9.39
N THR A 87 -1.60 -8.99 8.92
CA THR A 87 -0.21 -9.29 9.30
C THR A 87 0.75 -8.25 8.73
N SER A 88 0.66 -7.92 7.44
CA SER A 88 1.49 -6.88 6.81
C SER A 88 1.32 -5.50 7.45
N LEU A 89 0.07 -5.09 7.70
CA LEU A 89 -0.22 -3.82 8.34
C LEU A 89 0.27 -3.77 9.80
N SER A 90 0.14 -4.86 10.56
CA SER A 90 0.65 -4.91 11.93
C SER A 90 2.16 -4.70 12.00
N MET A 91 2.92 -5.19 11.01
CA MET A 91 4.37 -4.93 10.92
C MET A 91 4.68 -3.46 10.63
N ILE A 92 3.94 -2.86 9.68
CA ILE A 92 4.09 -1.44 9.32
C ILE A 92 3.73 -0.54 10.51
N ILE A 93 2.56 -0.75 11.11
CA ILE A 93 2.06 0.04 12.25
C ILE A 93 3.01 -0.12 13.45
N SER A 94 3.53 -1.31 13.71
CA SER A 94 4.54 -1.53 14.75
C SER A 94 5.85 -0.77 14.51
N GLY A 95 6.25 -0.62 13.25
CA GLY A 95 7.41 0.21 12.90
C GLY A 95 7.15 1.71 13.02
N LEU A 96 5.90 2.16 12.85
CA LEU A 96 5.55 3.57 12.77
C LEU A 96 4.93 4.16 14.04
N LYS A 97 4.16 3.42 14.83
CA LYS A 97 3.37 4.01 15.93
C LYS A 97 3.63 3.29 17.24
N GLU A 98 3.12 2.07 17.35
CA GLU A 98 3.15 1.28 18.58
C GLU A 98 3.10 -0.21 18.24
N ASN A 99 3.50 -1.08 19.17
CA ASN A 99 3.46 -2.52 18.93
C ASN A 99 2.02 -3.01 18.76
N VAL A 100 1.71 -3.50 17.55
CA VAL A 100 0.39 -4.02 17.17
C VAL A 100 0.55 -5.43 16.61
N THR A 101 -0.28 -6.36 17.08
CA THR A 101 -0.29 -7.75 16.61
C THR A 101 -1.21 -7.94 15.40
N PRO A 102 -0.99 -9.00 14.58
CA PRO A 102 -1.87 -9.30 13.45
C PRO A 102 -3.34 -9.46 13.83
N VAL A 103 -3.64 -10.03 15.01
CA VAL A 103 -5.03 -10.21 15.45
C VAL A 103 -5.69 -8.92 15.87
N GLN A 104 -4.97 -7.95 16.44
CA GLN A 104 -5.55 -6.64 16.76
C GLN A 104 -6.01 -5.93 15.48
N VAL A 105 -5.19 -5.98 14.42
CA VAL A 105 -5.57 -5.41 13.12
C VAL A 105 -6.76 -6.16 12.52
N ALA A 106 -6.73 -7.50 12.53
CA ALA A 106 -7.81 -8.32 11.98
C ALA A 106 -9.13 -8.12 12.74
N ASP A 107 -9.09 -8.11 14.08
CA ASP A 107 -10.25 -7.82 14.94
C ASP A 107 -10.87 -6.47 14.58
N TYR A 108 -10.05 -5.43 14.50
CA TYR A 108 -10.54 -4.10 14.14
C TYR A 108 -11.22 -4.08 12.77
N ILE A 109 -10.57 -4.59 11.73
CA ILE A 109 -11.13 -4.57 10.37
C ILE A 109 -12.45 -5.36 10.33
N TYR A 110 -12.48 -6.53 10.96
CA TYR A 110 -13.65 -7.40 10.96
C TYR A 110 -14.82 -6.83 11.78
N ASP A 111 -14.55 -6.22 12.93
CA ASP A 111 -15.58 -5.69 13.82
C ASP A 111 -16.17 -4.36 13.34
N THR A 112 -15.44 -3.61 12.51
CA THR A 112 -15.83 -2.26 12.08
C THR A 112 -16.20 -2.14 10.60
N SER A 113 -16.02 -3.20 9.81
CA SER A 113 -16.27 -3.16 8.36
C SER A 113 -16.74 -4.51 7.81
N MET A 114 -17.14 -4.52 6.54
CA MET A 114 -17.37 -5.75 5.78
C MET A 114 -16.15 -6.16 4.93
N GLU A 115 -15.01 -5.49 5.12
CA GLU A 115 -13.87 -5.57 4.22
C GLU A 115 -12.92 -6.74 4.50
N MET A 116 -13.28 -7.65 5.42
CA MET A 116 -12.49 -8.84 5.71
C MET A 116 -13.37 -10.08 5.86
N ASN A 117 -13.13 -11.09 5.02
CA ASN A 117 -13.73 -12.43 5.12
C ASN A 117 -15.26 -12.48 5.29
N THR A 118 -16.00 -11.47 4.80
CA THR A 118 -17.47 -11.47 4.86
C THR A 118 -18.08 -11.92 3.53
N LEU A 119 -17.92 -11.11 2.48
CA LEU A 119 -18.47 -11.33 1.14
C LEU A 119 -17.47 -11.99 0.18
N PHE A 120 -16.19 -11.94 0.53
CA PHE A 120 -15.06 -12.50 -0.22
C PHE A 120 -14.02 -13.05 0.76
N THR A 121 -13.05 -13.80 0.26
CA THR A 121 -11.96 -14.38 1.06
C THR A 121 -10.77 -13.43 1.03
N GLY A 122 -10.26 -13.01 2.20
CA GLY A 122 -9.18 -12.03 2.30
C GLY A 122 -9.60 -10.73 2.97
N THR A 123 -8.87 -9.66 2.68
CA THR A 123 -9.15 -8.30 3.15
C THR A 123 -8.95 -7.33 1.99
N SER A 124 -9.89 -6.42 1.75
CA SER A 124 -9.78 -5.46 0.65
C SER A 124 -8.82 -4.32 1.01
N SER A 125 -8.47 -3.53 -0.01
CA SER A 125 -7.74 -2.27 0.17
C SER A 125 -8.49 -1.24 1.02
N LEU A 126 -9.83 -1.26 1.06
CA LEU A 126 -10.61 -0.40 1.95
C LEU A 126 -10.48 -0.84 3.41
N GLY A 127 -10.45 -2.15 3.67
CA GLY A 127 -10.14 -2.69 4.99
C GLY A 127 -8.73 -2.33 5.45
N ALA A 128 -7.77 -2.34 4.53
CA ALA A 128 -6.40 -1.88 4.81
C ALA A 128 -6.36 -0.40 5.18
N VAL A 129 -7.06 0.47 4.44
CA VAL A 129 -7.18 1.91 4.75
C VAL A 129 -7.79 2.13 6.13
N ALA A 130 -8.91 1.45 6.42
CA ALA A 130 -9.58 1.58 7.71
C ALA A 130 -8.65 1.28 8.89
N ALA A 131 -7.82 0.23 8.77
CA ALA A 131 -6.81 -0.08 9.79
C ALA A 131 -5.68 0.96 9.84
N ILE A 132 -5.16 1.41 8.71
CA ILE A 132 -4.10 2.44 8.68
C ILE A 132 -4.56 3.70 9.43
N GLU A 133 -5.76 4.20 9.12
CA GLU A 133 -6.33 5.40 9.73
C GLU A 133 -6.64 5.20 11.21
N HIS A 134 -7.13 4.02 11.61
CA HIS A 134 -7.43 3.70 13.01
C HIS A 134 -6.24 3.89 13.94
N TRP A 135 -5.06 3.42 13.51
CA TRP A 135 -3.81 3.58 14.26
C TRP A 135 -3.15 4.96 14.05
N GLY A 136 -3.88 5.90 13.47
CA GLY A 136 -3.43 7.27 13.25
C GLY A 136 -2.25 7.38 12.29
N CYS A 137 -2.09 6.41 11.39
CA CYS A 137 -1.19 6.50 10.24
C CYS A 137 -1.94 7.13 9.06
N ASN A 138 -1.18 7.70 8.13
CA ASN A 138 -1.67 8.23 6.88
C ASN A 138 -1.27 7.32 5.72
N TYR A 139 -2.00 7.40 4.60
CA TYR A 139 -1.64 6.69 3.39
C TYR A 139 -1.70 7.58 2.15
N ARG A 140 -0.98 7.15 1.10
CA ARG A 140 -1.15 7.64 -0.26
C ARG A 140 -1.05 6.48 -1.23
N VAL A 141 -2.00 6.39 -2.16
CA VAL A 141 -1.96 5.40 -3.24
C VAL A 141 -0.76 5.65 -4.15
N VAL A 142 -0.09 4.58 -4.55
CA VAL A 142 0.98 4.59 -5.54
C VAL A 142 0.37 4.42 -6.93
N ASN A 143 0.52 5.44 -7.79
CA ASN A 143 -0.23 5.52 -9.05
C ASN A 143 0.53 4.97 -10.28
N SER A 144 1.84 4.76 -10.16
CA SER A 144 2.66 4.27 -11.26
C SER A 144 3.91 3.53 -10.76
N LYS A 145 4.58 2.81 -11.66
CA LYS A 145 5.86 2.16 -11.38
C LYS A 145 6.92 3.17 -10.93
N ASP A 146 6.95 4.33 -11.56
CA ASP A 146 7.91 5.39 -11.22
C ASP A 146 7.59 6.02 -9.86
N ASP A 147 6.30 6.13 -9.51
CA ASP A 147 5.87 6.53 -8.16
C ASP A 147 6.29 5.48 -7.11
N LEU A 148 6.16 4.18 -7.39
CA LEU A 148 6.65 3.13 -6.50
C LEU A 148 8.17 3.25 -6.28
N LYS A 149 8.94 3.42 -7.36
CA LYS A 149 10.39 3.60 -7.29
C LYS A 149 10.77 4.83 -6.48
N ALA A 150 10.12 5.97 -6.76
CA ALA A 150 10.38 7.22 -6.05
C ALA A 150 10.05 7.10 -4.56
N ALA A 151 8.92 6.46 -4.20
CA ALA A 151 8.57 6.21 -2.82
C ALA A 151 9.66 5.42 -2.08
N LEU A 152 10.16 4.34 -2.69
CA LEU A 152 11.21 3.50 -2.11
C LEU A 152 12.57 4.23 -2.02
N GLN A 153 12.93 5.02 -3.04
CA GLN A 153 14.12 5.87 -3.05
C GLN A 153 14.06 6.99 -2.00
N ASN A 154 12.86 7.42 -1.64
CA ASN A 154 12.64 8.38 -0.56
C ASN A 154 12.56 7.71 0.82
N GLY A 155 12.77 6.39 0.90
CA GLY A 155 12.79 5.65 2.17
C GLY A 155 11.42 5.37 2.77
N ASN A 156 10.36 5.50 1.99
CA ASN A 156 9.00 5.22 2.44
C ASN A 156 8.77 3.71 2.61
N ILE A 157 7.84 3.37 3.51
CA ILE A 157 7.31 2.02 3.65
C ILE A 157 6.09 1.90 2.73
N VAL A 158 6.03 0.83 1.94
CA VAL A 158 4.92 0.58 1.02
C VAL A 158 4.23 -0.72 1.42
N TYR A 159 2.95 -0.63 1.74
CA TYR A 159 2.04 -1.78 1.73
C TYR A 159 1.74 -2.13 0.28
N GLY A 160 1.66 -3.42 -0.07
CA GLY A 160 1.20 -3.78 -1.39
C GLY A 160 0.53 -5.13 -1.55
N ALA A 161 -0.50 -5.17 -2.39
CA ALA A 161 -1.17 -6.38 -2.86
C ALA A 161 -0.59 -6.83 -4.21
N VAL A 162 -0.13 -8.08 -4.28
CA VAL A 162 0.44 -8.71 -5.48
C VAL A 162 -0.41 -9.92 -5.88
N GLY A 163 -0.51 -10.16 -7.19
CA GLY A 163 -1.11 -11.36 -7.79
C GLY A 163 -0.07 -12.41 -8.16
N HIS A 164 -0.37 -13.17 -9.21
CA HIS A 164 0.45 -14.29 -9.69
C HIS A 164 1.92 -13.87 -9.99
N GLY A 165 2.89 -14.58 -9.40
CA GLY A 165 4.31 -14.33 -9.63
C GLY A 165 5.24 -14.88 -8.55
N ILE A 166 6.09 -14.00 -7.99
CA ILE A 166 7.11 -14.32 -6.99
C ILE A 166 6.45 -14.82 -5.71
N PHE A 167 5.45 -14.08 -5.23
CA PHE A 167 4.80 -14.31 -3.94
C PHE A 167 3.55 -15.20 -4.04
N VAL A 168 2.93 -15.30 -5.21
CA VAL A 168 1.73 -16.14 -5.43
C VAL A 168 1.94 -17.09 -6.59
N LYS A 169 1.67 -18.40 -6.41
CA LYS A 169 1.79 -19.40 -7.48
C LYS A 169 0.46 -19.77 -8.15
N GLY A 170 -0.68 -19.38 -7.58
CA GLY A 170 -2.02 -19.62 -8.12
C GLY A 170 -2.71 -18.35 -8.64
N TYR A 171 -4.04 -18.38 -8.65
CA TYR A 171 -4.92 -17.26 -9.05
C TYR A 171 -5.43 -16.44 -7.85
N SER A 172 -4.70 -16.42 -6.75
CA SER A 172 -5.02 -15.60 -5.58
C SER A 172 -4.20 -14.32 -5.57
N THR A 173 -4.43 -13.48 -4.58
CA THR A 173 -3.61 -12.31 -4.29
C THR A 173 -2.99 -12.42 -2.91
N HIS A 174 -1.98 -11.60 -2.63
CA HIS A 174 -1.22 -11.64 -1.38
C HIS A 174 -0.71 -10.26 -1.01
N ALA A 175 -0.73 -9.93 0.28
CA ALA A 175 -0.18 -8.68 0.78
C ALA A 175 1.25 -8.84 1.26
N ILE A 176 2.11 -7.90 0.89
CA ILE A 176 3.52 -7.80 1.28
C ILE A 176 3.85 -6.39 1.77
N VAL A 177 5.01 -6.23 2.40
CA VAL A 177 5.57 -4.93 2.78
C VAL A 177 6.87 -4.70 2.03
N LEU A 178 7.06 -3.51 1.47
CA LEU A 178 8.26 -3.11 0.76
C LEU A 178 8.95 -1.96 1.50
N SER A 179 10.27 -2.01 1.61
CA SER A 179 11.06 -0.89 2.10
C SER A 179 12.51 -0.94 1.62
N GLY A 180 13.15 0.22 1.60
CA GLY A 180 14.52 0.37 1.11
C GLY A 180 14.62 0.28 -0.41
N TYR A 181 15.79 0.62 -0.91
CA TYR A 181 16.06 0.65 -2.34
C TYR A 181 17.52 0.32 -2.60
N GLN A 182 17.82 -0.48 -3.61
CA GLN A 182 19.19 -0.75 -4.05
C GLN A 182 19.19 -1.09 -5.54
N ASN A 183 19.70 -0.19 -6.38
CA ASN A 183 19.90 -0.43 -7.82
C ASN A 183 18.67 -1.07 -8.52
N GLY A 184 17.48 -0.47 -8.35
CA GLY A 184 16.24 -0.97 -8.96
C GLY A 184 15.54 -2.09 -8.18
N LYS A 185 16.07 -2.46 -7.01
CA LYS A 185 15.49 -3.47 -6.12
C LYS A 185 14.98 -2.87 -4.82
N THR A 186 14.05 -3.55 -4.17
CA THR A 186 13.54 -3.26 -2.81
C THR A 186 13.61 -4.49 -1.93
N LEU A 187 13.72 -4.31 -0.62
CA LEU A 187 13.49 -5.40 0.32
C LEU A 187 11.98 -5.66 0.37
N ALA A 188 11.56 -6.92 0.27
CA ALA A 188 10.19 -7.32 0.53
C ALA A 188 10.10 -8.19 1.79
N ILE A 189 9.07 -7.95 2.59
CA ILE A 189 8.70 -8.73 3.76
C ILE A 189 7.39 -9.45 3.43
N ASP A 190 7.43 -10.77 3.47
CA ASP A 190 6.31 -11.66 3.15
C ASP A 190 5.73 -12.22 4.47
N PRO A 191 4.44 -11.98 4.77
CA PRO A 191 3.80 -12.48 6.00
C PRO A 191 3.45 -13.97 5.97
N ASP A 192 3.63 -14.68 4.85
CA ASP A 192 3.27 -16.10 4.71
C ASP A 192 4.48 -16.99 4.44
N ASN A 193 5.48 -16.50 3.71
CA ASN A 193 6.59 -17.33 3.25
C ASN A 193 7.96 -16.91 3.82
N PRO A 194 8.54 -17.69 4.77
CA PRO A 194 9.85 -17.39 5.34
C PRO A 194 11.00 -17.51 4.34
N GLU A 195 10.82 -18.24 3.23
CA GLU A 195 11.83 -18.35 2.18
C GLU A 195 11.80 -17.15 1.21
N ARG A 196 10.75 -16.31 1.24
CA ARG A 196 10.63 -15.13 0.37
C ARG A 196 10.73 -13.81 1.13
N THR A 197 10.53 -13.82 2.44
CA THR A 197 10.66 -12.62 3.26
C THR A 197 12.12 -12.16 3.39
N ASN A 198 12.31 -10.86 3.64
CA ASN A 198 13.59 -10.18 3.87
C ASN A 198 14.63 -10.39 2.75
N LYS A 199 14.18 -10.39 1.50
CA LYS A 199 15.03 -10.51 0.31
C LYS A 199 14.84 -9.31 -0.63
N TRP A 200 15.86 -9.05 -1.43
CA TRP A 200 15.86 -7.98 -2.44
C TRP A 200 15.26 -8.47 -3.75
N TYR A 201 14.26 -7.76 -4.25
CA TYR A 201 13.51 -8.08 -5.48
C TYR A 201 13.47 -6.88 -6.42
N ASN A 202 13.44 -7.11 -7.72
CA ASN A 202 13.31 -6.02 -8.69
C ASN A 202 11.95 -5.32 -8.51
N VAL A 203 11.96 -3.99 -8.47
CA VAL A 203 10.73 -3.20 -8.35
C VAL A 203 9.84 -3.39 -9.58
N ASP A 204 10.44 -3.56 -10.76
CA ASP A 204 9.72 -3.81 -12.01
C ASP A 204 8.94 -5.14 -11.94
N ASP A 205 9.57 -6.23 -11.47
CA ASP A 205 8.90 -7.52 -11.32
C ASP A 205 7.71 -7.44 -10.34
N ILE A 206 7.88 -6.71 -9.23
CA ILE A 206 6.81 -6.51 -8.24
C ILE A 206 5.67 -5.71 -8.86
N TRP A 207 5.97 -4.64 -9.60
CA TRP A 207 4.98 -3.80 -10.24
C TRP A 207 4.16 -4.57 -11.28
N ASP A 208 4.82 -5.39 -12.08
CA ASP A 208 4.18 -6.20 -13.12
C ASP A 208 3.33 -7.33 -12.53
N GLN A 209 3.61 -7.72 -11.27
CA GLN A 209 2.85 -8.71 -10.50
C GLN A 209 1.87 -8.09 -9.51
N ARG A 210 1.62 -6.77 -9.55
CA ARG A 210 0.63 -6.14 -8.68
C ARG A 210 -0.75 -6.77 -8.88
N SER A 211 -1.55 -6.79 -7.82
CA SER A 211 -2.91 -7.32 -7.92
C SER A 211 -3.77 -6.45 -8.84
N MET A 212 -4.58 -7.12 -9.67
CA MET A 212 -5.58 -6.50 -10.54
C MET A 212 -7.02 -6.78 -10.06
N GLU A 213 -7.18 -7.47 -8.93
CA GLU A 213 -8.50 -7.78 -8.35
C GLU A 213 -9.19 -6.51 -7.83
N LEU A 214 -10.52 -6.49 -7.89
CA LEU A 214 -11.31 -5.30 -7.57
C LEU A 214 -11.15 -4.90 -6.10
N GLU A 215 -11.15 -5.87 -5.19
CA GLU A 215 -11.03 -5.68 -3.75
C GLU A 215 -9.68 -5.04 -3.39
N ASP A 216 -8.59 -5.49 -4.02
CA ASP A 216 -7.24 -4.96 -3.81
C ASP A 216 -7.05 -3.55 -4.38
N ASN A 217 -7.94 -3.12 -5.30
CA ASN A 217 -7.85 -1.83 -5.97
C ASN A 217 -8.96 -0.85 -5.56
N SER A 218 -9.87 -1.24 -4.66
CA SER A 218 -11.04 -0.46 -4.25
C SER A 218 -10.70 0.91 -3.62
N ALA A 219 -9.51 1.05 -3.01
CA ALA A 219 -9.01 2.33 -2.49
C ALA A 219 -8.26 3.20 -3.54
N GLY A 220 -8.24 2.79 -4.81
CA GLY A 220 -7.59 3.50 -5.93
C GLY A 220 -6.34 2.83 -6.48
N GLY A 221 -5.81 1.80 -5.81
CA GLY A 221 -4.67 1.01 -6.31
C GLY A 221 -4.19 -0.03 -5.29
N PRO A 222 -3.35 -0.99 -5.72
CA PRO A 222 -2.97 -2.14 -4.90
C PRO A 222 -1.83 -1.81 -3.94
N PHE A 223 -1.14 -0.68 -4.14
CA PHE A 223 0.04 -0.25 -3.40
C PHE A 223 -0.21 1.09 -2.72
N MET A 224 0.24 1.21 -1.47
CA MET A 224 0.07 2.40 -0.65
C MET A 224 1.35 2.70 0.11
N VAL A 225 1.84 3.94 -0.01
CA VAL A 225 2.79 4.48 0.95
C VAL A 225 2.08 4.67 2.27
N VAL A 226 2.67 4.19 3.37
CA VAL A 226 2.13 4.35 4.73
C VAL A 226 3.13 5.12 5.59
N TYR A 227 2.65 6.16 6.27
CA TYR A 227 3.49 7.10 7.03
C TYR A 227 2.78 7.62 8.28
N LYS A 228 3.53 8.31 9.14
CA LYS A 228 3.01 8.84 10.42
C LYS A 228 2.13 10.05 10.26
#